data_AF-A0A2V5V1H7-F1
#
_entry.id   AF-A0A2V5V1H7-F1
#
_cell.length_a   1.000
_cell.length_b   1.000
_cell.length_c   1.000
_cell.angle_alpha   90.00
_cell.angle_beta   90.00
_cell.angle_gamma   90.00
#
_symmetry.space_group_name_H-M   'P 1'
#
loop_
_entity.id
_entity.type
_entity.pdbx_description
1 polymer ?
#
loop_
_entity_poly.entity_id
_entity_poly.type
_entity_poly.pdbx_seq_one_letter_code
_entity_poly.pdbx_strand_id
1 'polypeptide(L)'
;GERYPWKKNIVTTVFWIGEQPTRNNPTPNRRSSWDKDWSRSYGGFDDPNPARRSNYIPVKFTPRQNPFYCALPYNDKSINGHRPEAPRVVPWFKEAYQGPGVSTCKDRWVAIRKGNRTAYAQWEDAGPFRTDYWQYVFGNERPKPNLNRGAGLDVSPAVRDYLGLNETDVTDWRFVEFSEVSRGPWSTLGENNTFVISNRKRGRELAQASKPAQNPAIPR
;
A
#
# COMPACT_ATOMS: atom_id res chain seq x y z
N GLY A 1 1.29 -7.92 24.52
CA GLY A 1 1.38 -8.60 23.21
C GLY A 1 1.62 -7.55 22.13
N GLU A 2 2.20 -7.92 20.99
CA GLU A 2 2.36 -7.01 19.83
C GLU A 2 0.99 -6.46 19.38
N ARG A 3 0.91 -5.16 19.03
CA ARG A 3 -0.34 -4.47 18.67
C ARG A 3 -1.06 -5.10 17.47
N TYR A 4 -0.29 -5.65 16.53
CA TYR A 4 -0.79 -6.33 15.33
C TYR A 4 -0.11 -7.69 15.17
N PRO A 5 -0.79 -8.82 15.44
CA PRO A 5 -0.19 -10.14 15.33
C PRO A 5 0.08 -10.53 13.87
N TRP A 6 1.11 -11.36 13.65
CA TRP A 6 1.40 -11.94 12.34
C TRP A 6 0.30 -12.89 11.86
N LYS A 7 -0.20 -12.64 10.65
CA LYS A 7 -0.96 -13.56 9.82
C LYS A 7 0.02 -14.50 9.14
N LYS A 8 0.07 -15.76 9.58
CA LYS A 8 1.09 -16.72 9.12
C LYS A 8 0.58 -17.63 8.01
N ASN A 9 1.49 -18.01 7.12
CA ASN A 9 1.27 -18.96 6.02
C ASN A 9 0.07 -18.57 5.14
N ILE A 10 0.07 -17.32 4.68
CA ILE A 10 -0.98 -16.76 3.83
C ILE A 10 -0.59 -16.94 2.37
N VAL A 11 -1.47 -17.59 1.60
CA VAL A 11 -1.33 -17.66 0.15
C VAL A 11 -1.30 -16.23 -0.40
N THR A 12 -0.22 -15.93 -1.11
CA THR A 12 0.13 -14.60 -1.60
C THR A 12 0.28 -14.67 -3.10
N THR A 13 -0.44 -13.81 -3.80
CA THR A 13 -0.42 -13.69 -5.26
C THR A 13 0.14 -12.35 -5.70
N VAL A 14 0.53 -12.26 -6.97
CA VAL A 14 1.09 -11.03 -7.55
C VAL A 14 0.01 -10.35 -8.38
N PHE A 15 -0.18 -9.06 -8.16
CA PHE A 15 -1.04 -8.20 -8.96
C PHE A 15 -0.29 -6.92 -9.30
N TRP A 16 -0.74 -6.20 -10.32
CA TRP A 16 -0.06 -4.97 -10.72
C TRP A 16 -1.00 -3.91 -11.27
N ILE A 17 -0.58 -2.66 -11.11
CA ILE A 17 -1.29 -1.48 -11.57
C ILE A 17 -1.34 -1.46 -13.11
N GLY A 18 -2.54 -1.27 -13.64
CA GLY A 18 -2.81 -1.21 -15.08
C GLY A 18 -2.97 -2.57 -15.76
N GLU A 19 -3.07 -3.66 -14.98
CA GLU A 19 -3.47 -4.97 -15.50
C GLU A 19 -4.75 -4.86 -16.35
N GLN A 20 -4.72 -5.47 -17.53
CA GLN A 20 -5.88 -5.51 -18.41
C GLN A 20 -6.87 -6.57 -17.91
N PRO A 21 -8.17 -6.39 -18.16
CA PRO A 21 -9.12 -7.44 -17.84
C PRO A 21 -8.79 -8.68 -18.67
N THR A 22 -8.82 -9.86 -18.05
CA THR A 22 -8.77 -11.14 -18.74
C THR A 22 -10.09 -11.87 -18.54
N ARG A 23 -10.33 -12.96 -19.28
CA ARG A 23 -11.51 -13.81 -19.08
C ARG A 23 -11.63 -14.33 -17.63
N ASN A 24 -10.50 -14.50 -16.94
CA ASN A 24 -10.42 -15.01 -15.57
C ASN A 24 -10.25 -13.89 -14.51
N ASN A 25 -9.94 -12.66 -14.94
CA ASN A 25 -9.86 -11.48 -14.08
C ASN A 25 -10.60 -10.30 -14.76
N PRO A 26 -11.93 -10.19 -14.60
CA PRO A 26 -12.73 -9.19 -15.31
C PRO A 26 -12.51 -7.76 -14.81
N THR A 27 -11.83 -7.58 -13.68
CA THR A 27 -11.59 -6.26 -13.08
C THR A 27 -10.20 -5.77 -13.45
N PRO A 28 -10.06 -4.78 -14.35
CA PRO A 28 -8.76 -4.20 -14.65
C PRO A 28 -8.23 -3.38 -13.47
N ASN A 29 -6.97 -3.56 -13.10
CA ASN A 29 -6.29 -2.78 -12.05
C ASN A 29 -5.92 -1.37 -12.54
N ARG A 30 -6.71 -0.79 -13.45
CA ARG A 30 -6.59 0.63 -13.86
C ARG A 30 -7.11 1.58 -12.79
N ARG A 31 -7.93 1.04 -11.88
CA ARG A 31 -8.50 1.68 -10.72
C ARG A 31 -8.23 0.80 -9.51
N SER A 32 -8.11 1.40 -8.35
CA SER A 32 -8.18 0.69 -7.07
C SER A 32 -9.48 1.03 -6.34
N SER A 33 -9.67 0.39 -5.19
CA SER A 33 -10.72 0.68 -4.22
C SER A 33 -10.75 2.13 -3.74
N TRP A 34 -9.62 2.85 -3.86
CA TRP A 34 -9.46 4.20 -3.35
C TRP A 34 -8.97 5.22 -4.39
N ASP A 35 -8.48 4.76 -5.55
CA ASP A 35 -8.00 5.61 -6.64
C ASP A 35 -8.69 5.26 -7.96
N LYS A 36 -9.54 6.16 -8.47
CA LYS A 36 -10.30 5.96 -9.71
C LYS A 36 -9.44 6.04 -10.96
N ASP A 37 -8.24 6.59 -10.86
CA ASP A 37 -7.30 6.82 -11.95
C ASP A 37 -5.94 6.18 -11.63
N TRP A 38 -5.92 5.05 -10.92
CA TRP A 38 -4.74 4.48 -10.28
C TRP A 38 -3.53 4.31 -11.20
N SER A 39 -3.71 3.81 -12.44
CA SER A 39 -2.58 3.73 -13.40
C SER A 39 -2.02 5.09 -13.76
N ARG A 40 -2.89 6.10 -13.91
CA ARG A 40 -2.45 7.46 -14.14
C ARG A 40 -1.72 7.95 -12.90
N SER A 41 -2.30 7.87 -11.71
CA SER A 41 -1.68 8.30 -10.46
C SER A 41 -0.31 7.67 -10.20
N TYR A 42 -0.15 6.37 -10.48
CA TYR A 42 1.12 5.65 -10.40
C TYR A 42 2.15 6.14 -11.44
N GLY A 43 1.69 6.61 -12.60
CA GLY A 43 2.52 7.11 -13.69
C GLY A 43 2.57 6.21 -14.92
N GLY A 44 1.90 5.05 -14.89
CA GLY A 44 1.83 4.15 -16.03
C GLY A 44 1.47 2.71 -15.65
N PHE A 45 1.71 1.80 -16.58
CA PHE A 45 1.57 0.35 -16.40
C PHE A 45 2.75 -0.21 -15.62
N ASP A 46 2.50 -0.83 -14.47
CA ASP A 46 3.53 -1.44 -13.63
C ASP A 46 3.92 -2.82 -14.21
N ASP A 47 4.72 -2.82 -15.27
CA ASP A 47 5.05 -4.02 -16.05
C ASP A 47 5.63 -5.13 -15.14
N PRO A 48 4.92 -6.26 -14.96
CA PRO A 48 5.33 -7.31 -14.03
C PRO A 48 6.47 -8.16 -14.57
N ASN A 49 6.87 -8.03 -15.85
CA ASN A 49 7.94 -8.84 -16.43
C ASN A 49 9.29 -8.49 -15.79
N PRO A 50 9.98 -9.44 -15.11
CA PRO A 50 11.27 -9.18 -14.46
C PRO A 50 12.34 -8.58 -15.41
N ALA A 51 12.32 -8.94 -16.69
CA ALA A 51 13.27 -8.40 -17.69
C ALA A 51 13.02 -6.92 -18.05
N ARG A 52 11.87 -6.36 -17.63
CA ARG A 52 11.49 -4.96 -17.85
C ARG A 52 11.44 -4.16 -16.56
N ARG A 53 12.15 -4.64 -15.53
CA ARG A 53 12.25 -3.99 -14.23
C ARG A 53 13.71 -3.77 -13.87
N SER A 54 13.97 -2.64 -13.23
CA SER A 54 15.27 -2.30 -12.65
C SER A 54 15.03 -1.60 -11.33
N ASN A 55 15.81 -1.93 -10.30
CA ASN A 55 15.62 -1.40 -8.94
C ASN A 55 14.15 -1.49 -8.45
N TYR A 56 13.50 -2.62 -8.75
CA TYR A 56 12.11 -2.92 -8.35
C TYR A 56 11.03 -2.03 -8.99
N ILE A 57 11.35 -1.25 -10.02
CA ILE A 57 10.39 -0.39 -10.77
C ILE A 57 10.37 -0.73 -12.26
N PRO A 58 9.30 -0.41 -13.01
CA PRO A 58 9.27 -0.57 -14.46
C PRO A 58 10.30 0.34 -15.13
N VAL A 59 11.00 -0.15 -16.15
CA VAL A 59 12.08 0.62 -16.82
C VAL A 59 11.60 1.81 -17.65
N LYS A 60 10.30 1.90 -17.93
CA LYS A 60 9.74 2.91 -18.85
C LYS A 60 9.48 4.26 -18.20
N PHE A 61 9.40 4.33 -16.87
CA PHE A 61 9.11 5.57 -16.14
C PHE A 61 9.49 5.42 -14.66
N THR A 62 9.66 6.55 -13.97
CA THR A 62 9.76 6.58 -12.51
C THR A 62 8.36 6.65 -11.90
N PRO A 63 7.96 5.70 -11.03
CA PRO A 63 6.66 5.74 -10.37
C PRO A 63 6.42 7.01 -9.55
N ARG A 64 5.21 7.56 -9.65
CA ARG A 64 4.72 8.70 -8.86
C ARG A 64 4.02 8.28 -7.58
N GLN A 65 3.65 7.02 -7.43
CA GLN A 65 3.24 6.40 -6.17
C GLN A 65 4.25 5.32 -5.77
N ASN A 66 4.18 4.85 -4.53
CA ASN A 66 5.11 3.86 -4.00
C ASN A 66 5.02 2.54 -4.79
N PRO A 67 6.13 2.02 -5.35
CA PRO A 67 6.12 0.75 -6.08
C PRO A 67 5.90 -0.48 -5.18
N PHE A 68 6.09 -0.35 -3.86
CA PHE A 68 5.79 -1.39 -2.89
C PHE A 68 4.37 -1.19 -2.35
N TYR A 69 3.42 -1.87 -2.97
CA TYR A 69 2.01 -1.83 -2.60
C TYR A 69 1.42 -3.24 -2.47
N CYS A 70 0.32 -3.34 -1.75
CA CYS A 70 -0.44 -4.58 -1.56
C CYS A 70 -1.95 -4.34 -1.58
N ALA A 71 -2.69 -5.45 -1.68
CA ALA A 71 -4.12 -5.49 -1.43
C ALA A 71 -4.46 -6.52 -0.35
N LEU A 72 -5.40 -6.14 0.52
CA LEU A 72 -6.02 -7.01 1.52
C LEU A 72 -7.54 -6.98 1.29
N PRO A 73 -8.28 -8.06 1.61
CA PRO A 73 -9.65 -8.26 1.13
C PRO A 73 -10.69 -7.47 1.93
N TYR A 74 -10.47 -6.16 2.10
CA TYR A 74 -11.34 -5.23 2.80
C TYR A 74 -11.26 -3.82 2.20
N ASN A 75 -12.42 -3.21 1.95
CA ASN A 75 -12.56 -1.81 1.57
C ASN A 75 -13.46 -1.15 2.60
N ASP A 76 -12.94 -0.17 3.33
CA ASP A 76 -13.67 0.56 4.36
C ASP A 76 -14.67 1.58 3.82
N LYS A 77 -14.66 1.86 2.51
CA LYS A 77 -15.60 2.78 1.87
C LYS A 77 -16.93 2.11 1.51
N SER A 78 -17.97 2.92 1.55
CA SER A 78 -19.29 2.65 0.99
C SER A 78 -19.71 3.81 0.07
N ILE A 79 -20.85 3.68 -0.60
CA ILE A 79 -21.36 4.74 -1.50
C ILE A 79 -21.58 6.08 -0.77
N ASN A 80 -21.95 6.02 0.52
CA ASN A 80 -22.31 7.19 1.34
C ASN A 80 -21.31 7.45 2.48
N GLY A 81 -20.06 7.00 2.34
CA GLY A 81 -19.01 7.25 3.32
C GLY A 81 -18.23 6.00 3.66
N HIS A 82 -18.36 5.54 4.89
CA HIS A 82 -17.69 4.33 5.38
C HIS A 82 -18.67 3.17 5.48
N ARG A 83 -18.15 1.94 5.49
CA ARG A 83 -18.95 0.77 5.84
C ARG A 83 -19.35 0.82 7.31
N PRO A 84 -20.56 0.34 7.68
CA PRO A 84 -21.05 0.44 9.06
C PRO A 84 -20.14 -0.22 10.10
N GLU A 85 -19.44 -1.30 9.73
CA GLU A 85 -18.52 -1.99 10.62
C GLU A 85 -17.16 -1.29 10.78
N ALA A 86 -16.75 -0.44 9.83
CA ALA A 86 -15.40 0.14 9.80
C ALA A 86 -15.02 0.87 11.10
N PRO A 87 -15.88 1.74 11.70
CA PRO A 87 -15.57 2.41 12.97
C PRO A 87 -15.34 1.46 14.15
N ARG A 88 -15.84 0.22 14.06
CA ARG A 88 -15.74 -0.80 15.11
C ARG A 88 -14.56 -1.74 14.89
N VAL A 89 -14.22 -2.05 13.64
CA VAL A 89 -13.28 -3.15 13.32
C VAL A 89 -11.91 -2.66 12.87
N VAL A 90 -11.81 -1.44 12.31
CA VAL A 90 -10.51 -0.87 11.89
C VAL A 90 -9.80 -0.32 13.14
N PRO A 91 -8.64 -0.87 13.55
CA PRO A 91 -8.04 -0.56 14.86
C PRO A 91 -7.58 0.89 15.04
N TRP A 92 -7.44 1.63 13.95
CA TRP A 92 -6.97 3.02 13.91
C TRP A 92 -8.03 3.96 13.31
N PHE A 93 -9.30 3.53 13.25
CA PHE A 93 -10.33 4.28 12.55
C PHE A 93 -10.44 5.72 13.06
N LYS A 94 -10.50 5.89 14.38
CA LYS A 94 -10.70 7.19 15.03
C LYS A 94 -9.54 8.13 14.75
N GLU A 95 -8.32 7.61 14.78
CA GLU A 95 -7.08 8.36 14.57
C GLU A 95 -6.88 8.74 13.09
N ALA A 96 -7.32 7.88 12.18
CA ALA A 96 -7.15 8.08 10.73
C ALA A 96 -8.34 8.77 10.05
N TYR A 97 -9.46 8.97 10.74
CA TYR A 97 -10.67 9.55 10.15
C TYR A 97 -10.46 11.01 9.72
N GLN A 98 -10.72 11.29 8.44
CA GLN A 98 -10.59 12.63 7.84
C GLN A 98 -11.90 13.14 7.21
N GLY A 99 -13.02 12.48 7.50
CA GLY A 99 -14.32 12.81 6.95
C GLY A 99 -14.93 11.69 6.10
N PRO A 100 -16.20 11.84 5.70
CA PRO A 100 -16.92 10.81 4.96
C PRO A 100 -16.25 10.54 3.61
N GLY A 101 -16.07 9.25 3.30
CA GLY A 101 -15.55 8.81 2.00
C GLY A 101 -14.04 8.94 1.81
N VAL A 102 -13.30 9.43 2.81
CA VAL A 102 -11.84 9.33 2.87
C VAL A 102 -11.47 8.03 3.57
N SER A 103 -10.78 7.12 2.89
CA SER A 103 -10.41 5.83 3.47
C SER A 103 -9.45 6.00 4.65
N THR A 104 -9.70 5.26 5.72
CA THR A 104 -8.81 5.01 6.85
C THR A 104 -7.83 3.86 6.60
N CYS A 105 -8.05 3.04 5.56
CA CYS A 105 -7.23 1.88 5.22
C CYS A 105 -6.11 2.19 4.22
N LYS A 106 -6.37 3.08 3.24
CA LYS A 106 -5.40 3.47 2.22
C LYS A 106 -4.10 3.99 2.85
N ASP A 107 -2.96 3.72 2.20
CA ASP A 107 -1.61 4.15 2.57
C ASP A 107 -1.04 3.55 3.88
N ARG A 108 -1.81 2.69 4.59
CA ARG A 108 -1.33 1.98 5.78
C ARG A 108 -0.25 0.99 5.41
N TRP A 109 0.73 0.83 6.30
CA TRP A 109 1.88 -0.05 6.07
C TRP A 109 1.64 -1.47 6.56
N VAL A 110 2.12 -2.42 5.76
CA VAL A 110 2.14 -3.85 6.07
C VAL A 110 3.59 -4.34 5.96
N ALA A 111 4.04 -5.09 6.96
CA ALA A 111 5.26 -5.89 6.85
C ALA A 111 4.90 -7.26 6.28
N ILE A 112 5.67 -7.72 5.29
CA ILE A 112 5.48 -8.98 4.57
C ILE A 112 6.79 -9.75 4.62
N ARG A 113 6.77 -10.98 5.15
CA ARG A 113 7.98 -11.79 5.33
C ARG A 113 7.94 -13.08 4.53
N LYS A 114 9.09 -13.43 3.95
CA LYS A 114 9.37 -14.73 3.33
C LYS A 114 10.75 -15.19 3.79
N GLY A 115 10.80 -16.29 4.54
CA GLY A 115 12.05 -16.76 5.14
C GLY A 115 12.65 -15.69 6.05
N ASN A 116 13.89 -15.27 5.76
CA ASN A 116 14.62 -14.23 6.50
C ASN A 116 14.48 -12.82 5.91
N ARG A 117 13.71 -12.64 4.84
CA ARG A 117 13.49 -11.34 4.20
C ARG A 117 12.15 -10.74 4.59
N THR A 118 12.15 -9.42 4.81
CA THR A 118 10.94 -8.63 5.08
C THR A 118 10.88 -7.44 4.13
N ALA A 119 9.77 -7.32 3.41
CA ALA A 119 9.39 -6.13 2.66
C ALA A 119 8.33 -5.35 3.42
N TYR A 120 8.26 -4.04 3.17
CA TYR A 120 7.16 -3.21 3.64
C TYR A 120 6.43 -2.64 2.43
N ALA A 121 5.10 -2.70 2.47
CA ALA A 121 4.24 -2.24 1.38
C ALA A 121 3.10 -1.38 1.92
N GLN A 122 2.66 -0.41 1.11
CA GLN A 122 1.46 0.37 1.40
C GLN A 122 0.20 -0.34 0.90
N TRP A 123 -0.86 -0.30 1.69
CA TRP A 123 -2.15 -0.87 1.31
C TRP A 123 -2.88 0.06 0.35
N GLU A 124 -2.94 -0.32 -0.92
CA GLU A 124 -3.41 0.56 -2.01
C GLU A 124 -4.65 0.05 -2.76
N ASP A 125 -5.06 -1.21 -2.52
CA ASP A 125 -6.31 -1.75 -3.06
C ASP A 125 -6.98 -2.77 -2.13
N ALA A 126 -8.22 -3.18 -2.45
CA ALA A 126 -8.95 -4.23 -1.77
C ALA A 126 -9.13 -5.46 -2.65
N GLY A 127 -8.71 -6.60 -2.11
CA GLY A 127 -8.66 -7.90 -2.78
C GLY A 127 -7.74 -8.83 -2.00
N PRO A 128 -7.64 -10.12 -2.32
CA PRO A 128 -8.16 -10.79 -3.51
C PRO A 128 -9.65 -11.21 -3.39
N PHE A 129 -10.36 -11.23 -4.54
CA PHE A 129 -11.73 -11.75 -4.79
C PHE A 129 -12.92 -11.15 -4.02
N ARG A 130 -12.68 -10.51 -2.87
CA ARG A 130 -13.71 -9.87 -2.06
C ARG A 130 -13.12 -8.67 -1.33
N THR A 131 -13.99 -7.76 -0.93
CA THR A 131 -13.60 -6.46 -0.35
C THR A 131 -14.31 -6.18 0.97
N ASP A 132 -14.84 -7.21 1.63
CA ASP A 132 -15.68 -7.10 2.82
C ASP A 132 -15.19 -7.98 3.99
N TYR A 133 -14.00 -8.59 3.87
CA TYR A 133 -13.57 -9.66 4.76
C TYR A 133 -12.79 -9.17 6.00
N TRP A 134 -13.40 -8.28 6.77
CA TRP A 134 -12.79 -7.69 7.96
C TRP A 134 -12.45 -8.71 9.05
N GLN A 135 -13.17 -9.84 9.15
CA GLN A 135 -12.89 -10.89 10.14
C GLN A 135 -11.53 -11.55 9.91
N TYR A 136 -11.09 -11.63 8.65
CA TYR A 136 -9.74 -12.04 8.32
C TYR A 136 -8.76 -10.86 8.43
N VAL A 137 -9.09 -9.67 7.90
CA VAL A 137 -8.11 -8.57 7.86
C VAL A 137 -7.78 -8.06 9.27
N PHE A 138 -8.77 -7.86 10.14
CA PHE A 138 -8.60 -7.31 11.48
C PHE A 138 -8.90 -8.31 12.61
N GLY A 139 -9.62 -9.41 12.32
CA GLY A 139 -9.93 -10.46 13.28
C GLY A 139 -8.94 -11.62 13.26
N ASN A 140 -9.39 -12.82 13.66
CA ASN A 140 -8.56 -14.02 13.75
C ASN A 140 -8.85 -15.07 12.68
N GLU A 141 -9.77 -14.80 11.75
CA GLU A 141 -10.06 -15.75 10.66
C GLU A 141 -8.86 -15.93 9.72
N ARG A 142 -8.93 -16.98 8.90
CA ARG A 142 -8.00 -17.28 7.80
C ARG A 142 -8.67 -16.94 6.47
N PRO A 143 -7.91 -16.71 5.39
CA PRO A 143 -8.50 -16.57 4.06
C PRO A 143 -9.39 -17.76 3.73
N LYS A 144 -10.58 -17.51 3.19
CA LYS A 144 -11.48 -18.57 2.71
C LYS A 144 -10.99 -19.09 1.36
N PRO A 145 -11.28 -20.35 0.99
CA PRO A 145 -11.04 -20.84 -0.35
C PRO A 145 -11.55 -19.87 -1.41
N ASN A 146 -10.74 -19.63 -2.45
CA ASN A 146 -11.05 -18.79 -3.60
C ASN A 146 -10.31 -19.33 -4.84
N LEU A 147 -10.52 -18.72 -6.01
CA LEU A 147 -9.95 -19.20 -7.28
C LEU A 147 -8.40 -19.26 -7.26
N ASN A 148 -7.74 -18.44 -6.43
CA ASN A 148 -6.29 -18.51 -6.19
C ASN A 148 -5.95 -19.30 -4.92
N ARG A 149 -6.61 -20.44 -4.69
CA ARG A 149 -6.28 -21.40 -3.61
C ARG A 149 -6.32 -20.80 -2.20
N GLY A 150 -7.21 -19.83 -1.97
CA GLY A 150 -7.32 -19.16 -0.67
C GLY A 150 -6.31 -18.02 -0.48
N ALA A 151 -5.97 -17.31 -1.56
CA ALA A 151 -5.18 -16.09 -1.49
C ALA A 151 -5.78 -15.11 -0.48
N GLY A 152 -4.94 -14.53 0.37
CA GLY A 152 -5.34 -13.57 1.39
C GLY A 152 -4.53 -12.27 1.36
N LEU A 153 -3.60 -12.16 0.42
CA LEU A 153 -2.73 -11.02 0.22
C LEU A 153 -2.34 -10.99 -1.26
N ASP A 154 -2.55 -9.85 -1.92
CA ASP A 154 -1.92 -9.57 -3.21
C ASP A 154 -0.79 -8.58 -3.03
N VAL A 155 0.33 -8.78 -3.72
CA VAL A 155 1.51 -7.93 -3.62
C VAL A 155 1.97 -7.43 -4.98
N SER A 156 2.56 -6.23 -5.00
CA SER A 156 3.11 -5.65 -6.22
C SER A 156 4.29 -6.47 -6.77
N PRO A 157 4.64 -6.28 -8.06
CA PRO A 157 5.85 -6.87 -8.62
C PRO A 157 7.11 -6.46 -7.87
N ALA A 158 7.18 -5.25 -7.29
CA ALA A 158 8.32 -4.81 -6.49
C ALA A 158 8.51 -5.66 -5.22
N VAL A 159 7.41 -5.97 -4.51
CA VAL A 159 7.43 -6.86 -3.33
C VAL A 159 7.84 -8.28 -3.75
N ARG A 160 7.26 -8.80 -4.84
CA ARG A 160 7.63 -10.11 -5.41
C ARG A 160 9.12 -10.18 -5.69
N ASP A 161 9.65 -9.22 -6.43
CA ASP A 161 11.05 -9.17 -6.85
C ASP A 161 12.00 -9.08 -5.64
N TYR A 162 11.65 -8.27 -4.63
CA TYR A 162 12.46 -8.13 -3.41
C TYR A 162 12.46 -9.41 -2.56
N LEU A 163 11.29 -10.05 -2.39
CA LEU A 163 11.16 -11.25 -1.58
C LEU A 163 11.52 -12.54 -2.34
N GLY A 164 11.69 -12.48 -3.67
CA GLY A 164 11.96 -13.65 -4.51
C GLY A 164 10.77 -14.61 -4.59
N LEU A 165 9.55 -14.07 -4.66
CA LEU A 165 8.33 -14.88 -4.70
C LEU A 165 8.07 -15.47 -6.08
N ASN A 166 7.49 -16.66 -6.11
CA ASN A 166 6.82 -17.19 -7.30
C ASN A 166 5.50 -16.44 -7.56
N GLU A 167 4.84 -16.69 -8.71
CA GLU A 167 3.54 -16.08 -9.04
C GLU A 167 2.46 -16.35 -7.98
N THR A 168 2.50 -17.54 -7.37
CA THR A 168 1.74 -17.89 -6.17
C THR A 168 2.71 -18.48 -5.15
N ASP A 169 2.71 -17.92 -3.95
CA ASP A 169 3.59 -18.36 -2.88
C ASP A 169 2.88 -18.21 -1.52
N VAL A 170 3.61 -18.46 -0.43
CA VAL A 170 3.15 -18.32 0.94
C VAL A 170 4.07 -17.37 1.69
N THR A 171 3.47 -16.34 2.29
CA THR A 171 4.15 -15.34 3.12
C THR A 171 3.46 -15.16 4.46
N ASP A 172 4.12 -14.49 5.40
CA ASP A 172 3.44 -13.94 6.57
C ASP A 172 3.29 -12.43 6.41
N TRP A 173 2.23 -11.85 6.98
CA TRP A 173 2.07 -10.40 7.01
C TRP A 173 1.51 -9.88 8.33
N ARG A 174 1.75 -8.60 8.63
CA ARG A 174 1.09 -7.87 9.71
C ARG A 174 1.01 -6.39 9.40
N PHE A 175 0.06 -5.69 10.01
CA PHE A 175 0.10 -4.24 10.06
C PHE A 175 1.30 -3.77 10.89
N VAL A 176 1.84 -2.61 10.51
CA VAL A 176 2.92 -1.93 11.23
C VAL A 176 2.63 -0.44 11.28
N GLU A 177 3.05 0.21 12.35
CA GLU A 177 3.13 1.66 12.35
C GLU A 177 4.36 2.14 11.59
N PHE A 178 4.31 3.37 11.08
CA PHE A 178 5.43 3.94 10.30
C PHE A 178 6.77 3.92 11.06
N SER A 179 6.74 4.08 12.38
CA SER A 179 7.94 3.99 13.24
C SER A 179 8.60 2.60 13.25
N GLU A 180 7.85 1.55 12.89
CA GLU A 180 8.36 0.17 12.77
C GLU A 180 8.83 -0.16 11.34
N VAL A 181 8.60 0.74 10.38
CA VAL A 181 9.02 0.56 8.99
C VAL A 181 10.48 0.93 8.87
N SER A 182 11.34 -0.07 8.75
CA SER A 182 12.77 0.15 8.49
C SER A 182 12.97 0.73 7.09
N ARG A 183 14.05 1.49 6.87
CA ARG A 183 14.40 1.97 5.52
C ARG A 183 14.82 0.78 4.63
N GLY A 184 14.39 0.84 3.38
CA GLY A 184 14.70 -0.13 2.33
C GLY A 184 14.25 0.40 0.97
N PRO A 185 14.23 -0.45 -0.08
CA PRO A 185 13.81 -0.03 -1.42
C PRO A 185 12.41 0.62 -1.48
N TRP A 186 11.49 0.23 -0.59
CA TRP A 186 10.15 0.83 -0.43
C TRP A 186 10.13 2.25 0.12
N SER A 187 11.27 2.83 0.52
CA SER A 187 11.34 4.13 1.19
C SER A 187 11.77 5.31 0.30
N THR A 188 11.95 5.06 -1.00
CA THR A 188 12.66 5.98 -1.90
C THR A 188 11.77 6.74 -2.88
N LEU A 189 10.63 6.15 -3.28
CA LEU A 189 9.78 6.65 -4.36
C LEU A 189 8.31 6.74 -3.94
N GLY A 190 7.56 7.59 -4.64
CA GLY A 190 6.13 7.80 -4.47
C GLY A 190 5.77 9.06 -3.68
N GLU A 191 4.89 9.87 -4.22
CA GLU A 191 4.36 11.07 -3.57
C GLU A 191 3.45 10.73 -2.37
N ASN A 192 2.84 9.53 -2.38
CA ASN A 192 2.05 8.98 -1.27
C ASN A 192 2.92 8.26 -0.21
N ASN A 193 4.22 8.16 -0.41
CA ASN A 193 5.12 7.46 0.48
C ASN A 193 5.46 8.31 1.72
N THR A 194 5.21 7.76 2.92
CA THR A 194 5.44 8.46 4.19
C THR A 194 6.89 8.95 4.36
N PHE A 195 7.89 8.22 3.86
CA PHE A 195 9.29 8.65 3.90
C PHE A 195 9.55 9.86 3.01
N VAL A 196 9.03 9.84 1.78
CA VAL A 196 9.18 10.93 0.79
C VAL A 196 8.49 12.19 1.30
N ILE A 197 7.27 12.05 1.83
CA ILE A 197 6.51 13.16 2.43
C ILE A 197 7.30 13.76 3.61
N SER A 198 7.79 12.93 4.52
CA SER A 198 8.54 13.37 5.71
C SER A 198 9.83 14.09 5.35
N ASN A 199 10.61 13.55 4.40
CA ASN A 199 11.84 14.19 3.92
C ASN A 199 11.54 15.57 3.29
N ARG A 200 10.46 15.67 2.49
CA ARG A 200 10.05 16.94 1.86
C ARG A 200 9.64 17.98 2.90
N LYS A 201 8.90 17.59 3.95
CA LYS A 201 8.52 18.47 5.06
C LYS A 201 9.76 19.02 5.77
N ARG A 202 10.67 18.13 6.18
CA ARG A 202 11.93 18.51 6.84
C ARG A 202 12.78 19.45 5.97
N GLY A 203 12.88 19.19 4.66
CA GLY A 203 13.60 20.06 3.74
C GLY A 203 13.00 21.47 3.65
N ARG A 204 11.66 21.58 3.67
CA ARG A 204 10.97 22.88 3.68
C ARG A 204 11.17 23.63 5.00
N GLU A 205 11.11 22.94 6.13
CA GLU A 205 11.35 23.53 7.45
C GLU A 205 12.77 24.08 7.56
N LEU A 206 13.78 23.30 7.12
CA LEU A 206 15.17 23.75 7.08
C LEU A 206 15.35 24.98 6.16
N ALA A 207 14.76 24.96 4.96
CA ALA A 207 14.85 26.09 4.04
C ALA A 207 14.16 27.36 4.58
N GLN A 208 13.07 27.23 5.34
CA GLN A 208 12.41 28.36 6.00
C GLN A 208 13.26 28.91 7.15
N ALA A 209 13.87 28.05 7.96
CA ALA A 209 14.76 28.45 9.06
C ALA A 209 16.03 29.15 8.58
N SER A 210 16.50 28.85 7.36
CA SER A 210 17.69 29.48 6.76
C SER A 210 17.42 30.81 6.04
N LYS A 211 16.18 31.33 6.02
CA LYS A 211 15.91 32.66 5.42
C LYS A 211 16.39 33.78 6.35
N PRO A 212 17.20 34.76 5.87
CA PRO A 212 17.58 35.92 6.67
C PRO A 212 16.36 36.71 7.11
N ALA A 213 16.35 37.18 8.36
CA ALA A 213 15.35 38.15 8.82
C ALA A 213 15.43 39.39 7.90
N GLN A 214 14.34 39.73 7.23
CA GLN A 214 14.24 41.01 6.54
C GLN A 214 14.33 42.11 7.61
N ASN A 215 15.45 42.82 7.64
CA ASN A 215 15.59 44.00 8.49
C ASN A 215 14.46 44.97 8.14
N PRO A 216 13.64 45.43 9.10
CA PRO A 216 12.65 46.45 8.83
C PRO A 216 13.39 47.70 8.37
N ALA A 217 13.06 48.16 7.16
CA ALA A 217 13.61 49.38 6.60
C ALA A 217 13.28 50.55 7.55
N ILE A 218 14.32 51.23 8.04
CA ILE A 218 14.18 52.44 8.83
C ILE A 218 13.65 53.53 7.88
N PRO A 219 12.43 54.07 8.11
CA PRO A 219 11.96 55.20 7.32
C PRO A 219 12.78 56.45 7.67
N ARG A 220 13.20 57.19 6.65
CA ARG A 220 13.80 58.53 6.78
C ARG A 220 12.72 59.59 6.96
#